data_AF-A0A286C788-F1
#
_entry.id   AF-A0A286C788-F1
#
_cell.length_a   1.000
_cell.length_b   1.000
_cell.length_c   1.000
_cell.angle_alpha   90.00
_cell.angle_beta   90.00
_cell.angle_gamma   90.00
#
_symmetry.space_group_name_H-M   'P 1'
#
loop_
_entity.id
_entity.type
_entity.pdbx_description
1 polymer ?
#
loop_
_entity_poly.entity_id
_entity_poly.type
_entity_poly.pdbx_seq_one_letter_code
_entity_poly.pdbx_strand_id
1 'polypeptide(L)'
;MKAGNLERVVRLYTQSLNRATDNYRSFIAAWSSLEILVGKIFPVYHQLLAAELQKVSQAPGLHAYLDRIMLVMGGKHNLADKFSVISMFLDDERNPEEIKTFRKLKNVRDHLSHGKELPEDSLPTTEVQRLFDKYLRNHLRHGA
;
A
#
# COMPACT_ATOMS: atom_id res chain seq x y z
N MET A 1 0.94 -0.63 -17.60
CA MET A 1 2.22 -0.69 -16.84
C MET A 1 3.17 -1.72 -17.49
N LYS A 2 4.50 -1.50 -17.60
CA LYS A 2 5.42 -2.52 -18.17
C LYS A 2 5.61 -3.69 -17.19
N ALA A 3 5.57 -4.93 -17.69
CA ALA A 3 5.63 -6.17 -16.90
C ALA A 3 6.84 -6.27 -15.94
N GLY A 4 7.99 -5.69 -16.30
CA GLY A 4 9.19 -5.69 -15.44
C GLY A 4 9.08 -4.86 -14.15
N ASN A 5 8.00 -4.09 -13.95
CA ASN A 5 7.89 -3.21 -12.79
C ASN A 5 7.43 -3.95 -11.51
N LEU A 6 6.68 -5.06 -11.62
CA LEU A 6 6.22 -5.84 -10.46
C LEU A 6 7.11 -7.04 -10.12
N GLU A 7 7.96 -7.48 -11.05
CA GLU A 7 8.82 -8.66 -10.89
C GLU A 7 9.70 -8.59 -9.64
N ARG A 8 10.34 -7.43 -9.39
CA ARG A 8 11.14 -7.21 -8.17
C ARG A 8 10.30 -7.32 -6.90
N VAL A 9 9.05 -6.88 -6.94
CA VAL A 9 8.13 -6.91 -5.80
C VAL A 9 7.72 -8.34 -5.49
N VAL A 10 7.36 -9.11 -6.53
CA VAL A 10 7.01 -10.53 -6.42
C VAL A 10 8.21 -11.34 -5.92
N ARG A 11 9.42 -11.06 -6.40
CA ARG A 11 10.63 -11.75 -5.92
C ARG A 11 10.86 -11.56 -4.42
N LEU A 12 10.71 -10.34 -3.91
CA LEU A 12 10.83 -10.06 -2.46
C LEU A 12 9.72 -10.77 -1.67
N TYR A 13 8.50 -10.78 -2.19
CA TYR A 13 7.41 -11.51 -1.57
C TYR A 13 7.69 -13.02 -1.52
N THR A 14 8.18 -13.62 -2.61
CA THR A 14 8.56 -15.04 -2.64
C THR A 14 9.64 -15.37 -1.62
N GLN A 15 10.60 -14.47 -1.38
CA GLN A 15 11.59 -14.64 -0.31
C GLN A 15 10.93 -14.69 1.07
N SER A 16 9.90 -13.87 1.30
CA SER A 16 9.16 -13.89 2.57
C SER A 16 8.43 -15.20 2.84
N LEU A 17 8.09 -15.96 1.79
CA LEU A 17 7.40 -17.25 1.89
C LEU A 17 8.37 -18.42 2.14
N ASN A 18 9.68 -18.18 2.09
CA ASN A 18 10.67 -19.21 2.28
C ASN A 18 10.77 -19.64 3.76
N ARG A 19 10.24 -20.81 4.08
CA ARG A 19 10.20 -21.39 5.43
C ARG A 19 11.58 -21.69 6.04
N ALA A 20 12.65 -21.69 5.24
CA ALA A 20 14.02 -21.84 5.75
C ALA A 20 14.59 -20.54 6.33
N THR A 21 13.86 -19.43 6.22
CA THR A 21 14.28 -18.10 6.68
C THR A 21 13.64 -17.83 8.04
N ASP A 22 14.37 -17.17 8.95
CA ASP A 22 13.83 -16.74 10.24
C ASP A 22 12.65 -15.77 10.07
N ASN A 23 11.82 -15.63 11.11
CA ASN A 23 10.60 -14.83 11.03
C ASN A 23 10.91 -13.34 10.84
N TYR A 24 12.04 -12.85 11.39
CA TYR A 24 12.46 -11.46 11.21
C TYR A 24 12.74 -11.13 9.74
N ARG A 25 13.59 -11.90 9.08
CA ARG A 25 13.91 -11.71 7.65
C ARG A 25 12.68 -11.92 6.78
N SER A 26 11.83 -12.88 7.12
CA SER A 26 10.56 -13.11 6.43
C SER A 26 9.62 -11.91 6.55
N PHE A 27 9.49 -11.34 7.76
CA PHE A 27 8.72 -10.13 8.01
C PHE A 27 9.25 -8.93 7.22
N ILE A 28 10.56 -8.69 7.25
CA ILE A 28 11.19 -7.57 6.52
C ILE A 28 10.97 -7.72 5.02
N ALA A 29 11.16 -8.93 4.48
CA ALA A 29 10.90 -9.19 3.07
C ALA A 29 9.44 -8.93 2.71
N ALA A 30 8.48 -9.44 3.50
CA ALA A 30 7.05 -9.24 3.29
C ALA A 30 6.67 -7.74 3.34
N TRP A 31 7.15 -7.02 4.35
CA TRP A 31 6.87 -5.60 4.51
C TRP A 31 7.47 -4.79 3.36
N SER A 32 8.73 -5.03 3.01
CA SER A 32 9.37 -4.36 1.88
C SER A 32 8.61 -4.59 0.58
N SER A 33 8.13 -5.82 0.31
CA SER A 33 7.28 -6.07 -0.85
C SER A 33 5.98 -5.27 -0.82
N LEU A 34 5.29 -5.18 0.33
CA LEU A 34 4.06 -4.39 0.48
C LEU A 34 4.31 -2.89 0.32
N GLU A 35 5.34 -2.35 0.96
CA GLU A 35 5.72 -0.93 0.87
C GLU A 35 6.05 -0.53 -0.57
N ILE A 36 6.84 -1.35 -1.27
CA ILE A 36 7.18 -1.11 -2.68
C ILE A 36 5.94 -1.22 -3.57
N LEU A 37 5.06 -2.20 -3.34
CA LEU A 37 3.81 -2.34 -4.09
C LEU A 37 2.97 -1.07 -3.97
N VAL A 38 2.69 -0.62 -2.74
CA VAL A 38 1.93 0.61 -2.45
C VAL A 38 2.56 1.80 -3.16
N GLY A 39 3.88 1.97 -3.04
CA GLY A 39 4.59 3.06 -3.69
C GLY A 39 4.49 3.04 -5.22
N LYS A 40 4.52 1.85 -5.83
CA LYS A 40 4.47 1.68 -7.30
C LYS A 40 3.08 1.90 -7.87
N ILE A 41 2.04 1.42 -7.20
CA ILE A 41 0.67 1.49 -7.74
C ILE A 41 -0.05 2.78 -7.34
N PHE A 42 0.39 3.47 -6.28
CA PHE A 42 -0.20 4.72 -5.81
C PHE A 42 -0.44 5.78 -6.91
N PRO A 43 0.51 6.07 -7.84
CA PRO A 43 0.27 7.08 -8.88
C PRO A 43 -0.97 6.82 -9.73
N VAL A 44 -1.28 5.54 -10.00
CA VAL A 44 -2.46 5.14 -10.76
C VAL A 44 -3.74 5.49 -9.99
N TYR A 45 -3.81 5.09 -8.72
CA TYR A 45 -4.99 5.33 -7.89
C TYR A 45 -5.14 6.79 -7.45
N HIS A 46 -4.05 7.53 -7.34
CA HIS A 46 -4.09 8.97 -7.10
C HIS A 46 -4.69 9.74 -8.30
N GLN A 47 -4.39 9.30 -9.53
CA GLN A 47 -5.03 9.85 -10.73
C GLN A 47 -6.51 9.50 -10.80
N LEU A 48 -6.89 8.26 -10.45
CA LEU A 48 -8.30 7.87 -10.35
C LEU A 48 -9.05 8.70 -9.30
N LEU A 49 -8.44 8.96 -8.14
CA LEU A 49 -9.01 9.84 -7.12
C LEU A 49 -9.25 11.26 -7.66
N ALA A 50 -8.27 11.84 -8.37
CA ALA A 50 -8.43 13.16 -8.98
C ALA A 50 -9.62 13.17 -9.96
N ALA A 51 -9.75 12.12 -10.79
CA ALA A 51 -10.85 11.98 -11.74
C ALA A 51 -12.22 11.82 -11.04
N GLU A 52 -12.30 11.08 -9.93
CA GLU A 52 -13.54 10.96 -9.14
C GLU A 52 -13.92 12.28 -8.46
N LEU A 53 -12.95 13.02 -7.91
CA LEU A 53 -13.21 14.32 -7.28
C LEU A 53 -13.74 15.35 -8.28
N GLN A 54 -13.29 15.31 -9.52
CA GLN A 54 -13.80 16.16 -10.61
C GLN A 54 -15.27 15.83 -10.98
N LYS A 55 -15.81 14.67 -10.59
CA LYS A 55 -17.22 14.33 -10.80
C LYS A 55 -18.15 14.87 -9.72
N VAL A 56 -17.61 15.33 -8.58
CA VAL A 56 -18.40 15.75 -7.41
C VAL A 56 -19.20 17.03 -7.65
N SER A 57 -18.77 17.87 -8.60
CA SER A 57 -19.47 19.09 -8.98
C SER A 57 -19.25 19.41 -10.46
N GLN A 58 -19.92 20.43 -10.97
CA GLN A 58 -19.62 21.03 -12.28
C GLN A 58 -19.15 22.49 -12.12
N ALA A 59 -19.03 22.98 -10.88
CA ALA A 59 -18.61 24.34 -10.59
C ALA A 59 -17.13 24.53 -10.94
N PRO A 60 -16.78 25.39 -11.92
CA PRO A 60 -15.39 25.56 -12.38
C PRO A 60 -14.43 25.98 -11.26
N GLY A 61 -14.91 26.80 -10.32
CA GLY A 61 -14.13 27.23 -9.16
C GLY A 61 -13.77 26.08 -8.21
N LEU A 62 -14.65 25.10 -8.03
CA LEU A 62 -14.35 23.93 -7.21
C LEU A 62 -13.33 23.01 -7.89
N HIS A 63 -13.42 22.83 -9.22
CA HIS A 63 -12.45 22.04 -9.98
C HIS A 63 -11.04 22.62 -9.88
N ALA A 64 -10.90 23.93 -10.11
CA ALA A 64 -9.62 24.61 -9.98
C ALA A 64 -9.03 24.48 -8.57
N TYR A 65 -9.87 24.53 -7.54
CA TYR A 65 -9.45 24.31 -6.16
C TYR A 65 -8.99 22.87 -5.91
N LEU A 66 -9.78 21.87 -6.33
CA LEU A 66 -9.44 20.44 -6.17
C LEU A 66 -8.15 20.07 -6.92
N ASP A 67 -7.96 20.57 -8.15
CA ASP A 67 -6.72 20.37 -8.90
C ASP A 67 -5.50 20.92 -8.17
N ARG A 68 -5.64 22.12 -7.58
CA ARG A 68 -4.58 22.72 -6.78
C ARG A 68 -4.26 21.88 -5.54
N ILE A 69 -5.27 21.35 -4.87
CA ILE A 69 -5.08 20.46 -3.71
C ILE A 69 -4.35 19.18 -4.13
N MET A 70 -4.78 18.51 -5.20
CA MET A 70 -4.15 17.28 -5.70
C MET A 70 -2.69 17.51 -6.10
N LEU A 71 -2.39 18.66 -6.71
CA LEU A 71 -1.02 19.05 -7.06
C LEU A 71 -0.14 19.25 -5.82
N VAL A 72 -0.63 19.98 -4.81
CA VAL A 72 0.12 20.26 -3.58
C VAL A 72 0.32 19.00 -2.72
N MET A 73 -0.66 18.09 -2.74
CA MET A 73 -0.64 16.88 -1.93
C MET A 73 0.16 15.75 -2.56
N GLY A 74 0.39 15.74 -3.87
CA GLY A 74 1.07 14.64 -4.58
C GLY A 74 2.38 14.18 -3.92
N GLY A 75 3.18 15.10 -3.38
CA GLY A 75 4.44 14.80 -2.67
C GLY A 75 4.33 14.61 -1.15
N LYS A 76 3.17 14.84 -0.54
CA LYS A 76 2.99 14.89 0.92
C LYS A 76 2.37 13.63 1.53
N HIS A 77 1.82 12.75 0.71
CA HIS A 77 1.22 11.50 1.18
C HIS A 77 2.27 10.59 1.85
N ASN A 78 2.07 10.29 3.13
CA ASN A 78 2.82 9.25 3.79
C ASN A 78 2.36 7.87 3.30
N LEU A 79 3.07 6.80 3.68
CA LEU A 79 2.76 5.45 3.20
C LEU A 79 1.33 4.98 3.55
N ALA A 80 0.83 5.32 4.74
CA ALA A 80 -0.53 4.97 5.14
C ALA A 80 -1.59 5.77 4.38
N ASP A 81 -1.31 7.03 4.03
CA ASP A 81 -2.19 7.83 3.17
C ASP A 81 -2.28 7.22 1.77
N LYS A 82 -1.12 6.83 1.21
CA LYS A 82 -1.06 6.15 -0.09
C LYS A 82 -1.87 4.85 -0.09
N PHE A 83 -1.70 4.03 0.95
CA PHE A 83 -2.47 2.80 1.11
C PHE A 83 -3.97 3.08 1.22
N SER A 84 -4.37 4.11 1.97
CA SER A 84 -5.78 4.49 2.14
C SER A 84 -6.43 4.88 0.81
N VAL A 85 -5.72 5.62 -0.06
CA VAL A 85 -6.23 5.94 -1.40
C VAL A 85 -6.38 4.66 -2.24
N ILE A 86 -5.38 3.78 -2.23
CA ILE A 86 -5.43 2.53 -2.99
C ILE A 86 -6.60 1.64 -2.51
N SER A 87 -6.80 1.50 -1.20
CA SER A 87 -7.85 0.66 -0.63
C SER A 87 -9.24 1.12 -1.04
N MET A 88 -9.47 2.42 -1.24
CA MET A 88 -10.77 2.94 -1.71
C MET A 88 -11.18 2.39 -3.08
N PHE A 89 -10.22 2.01 -3.93
CA PHE A 89 -10.48 1.50 -5.28
C PHE A 89 -10.30 -0.01 -5.39
N LEU A 90 -9.51 -0.62 -4.51
CA LEU A 90 -9.16 -2.04 -4.58
C LEU A 90 -9.81 -2.91 -3.50
N ASP A 91 -10.42 -2.32 -2.48
CA ASP A 91 -11.17 -3.07 -1.46
C ASP A 91 -12.67 -2.99 -1.74
N ASP A 92 -13.21 -4.03 -2.38
CA ASP A 92 -14.63 -4.14 -2.73
C ASP A 92 -15.54 -4.08 -1.48
N GLU A 93 -15.01 -4.49 -0.32
CA GLU A 93 -15.74 -4.50 0.94
C GLU A 93 -15.73 -3.13 1.66
N ARG A 94 -14.97 -2.15 1.16
CA ARG A 94 -14.74 -0.83 1.78
C ARG A 94 -14.49 -0.95 3.29
N ASN A 95 -13.68 -1.92 3.70
CA ASN A 95 -13.55 -2.29 5.11
C ASN A 95 -12.60 -1.32 5.82
N PRO A 96 -13.10 -0.42 6.70
CA PRO A 96 -12.24 0.53 7.40
C PRO A 96 -11.22 -0.14 8.33
N GLU A 97 -11.43 -1.42 8.68
CA GLU A 97 -10.48 -2.22 9.48
C GLU A 97 -9.19 -2.53 8.72
N GLU A 98 -9.19 -2.48 7.38
CA GLU A 98 -8.00 -2.80 6.60
C GLU A 98 -6.94 -1.69 6.69
N ILE A 99 -7.37 -0.42 6.71
CA ILE A 99 -6.49 0.72 6.96
C ILE A 99 -5.92 0.65 8.38
N LYS A 100 -6.73 0.24 9.38
CA LYS A 100 -6.26 0.04 10.76
C LYS A 100 -5.21 -1.06 10.83
N THR A 101 -5.45 -2.18 10.14
CA THR A 101 -4.48 -3.28 10.00
C THR A 101 -3.17 -2.79 9.40
N PHE A 102 -3.22 -2.07 8.26
CA PHE A 102 -2.01 -1.52 7.64
C PHE A 102 -1.22 -0.61 8.59
N ARG A 103 -1.91 0.29 9.32
CA ARG A 103 -1.27 1.19 10.29
C ARG A 103 -0.61 0.42 11.44
N LYS A 104 -1.26 -0.62 11.96
CA LYS A 104 -0.68 -1.51 12.99
C LYS A 104 0.61 -2.16 12.47
N LEU A 105 0.59 -2.73 11.27
CA LEU A 105 1.76 -3.37 10.66
C LEU A 105 2.91 -2.37 10.40
N LYS A 106 2.58 -1.15 9.94
CA LYS A 106 3.55 -0.06 9.79
C LYS A 106 4.22 0.28 11.12
N ASN A 107 3.44 0.38 12.20
CA ASN A 107 3.98 0.67 13.52
C ASN A 107 4.94 -0.43 13.99
N VAL A 108 4.65 -1.71 13.72
CA VAL A 108 5.59 -2.81 14.02
C VAL A 108 6.91 -2.62 13.28
N ARG A 109 6.87 -2.34 11.97
CA ARG A 109 8.08 -2.07 11.20
C ARG A 109 8.84 -0.84 11.70
N ASP A 110 8.15 0.23 12.03
CA ASP A 110 8.79 1.45 12.53
C ASP A 110 9.49 1.18 13.87
N HIS A 111 8.86 0.41 14.77
CA HIS A 111 9.48 -0.03 16.01
C HIS A 111 10.77 -0.82 15.79
N LEU A 112 10.76 -1.79 14.86
CA LEU A 112 11.98 -2.52 14.48
C LEU A 112 13.05 -1.59 13.92
N SER A 113 12.67 -0.63 13.06
CA SER A 113 13.59 0.34 12.46
C SER A 113 14.21 1.28 13.49
N HIS A 114 13.51 1.53 14.60
CA HIS A 114 13.99 2.30 15.74
C HIS A 114 14.79 1.45 16.75
N GLY A 115 15.05 0.17 16.45
CA GLY A 115 15.84 -0.71 17.31
C GLY A 115 15.10 -1.21 18.55
N LYS A 116 13.77 -1.15 18.59
CA LYS A 116 13.01 -1.78 19.67
C LYS A 116 13.02 -3.30 19.52
N GLU A 117 13.30 -3.99 20.62
CA GLU A 117 13.18 -5.45 20.67
C GLU A 117 11.70 -5.86 20.62
N LEU A 118 11.38 -6.67 19.61
CA LEU A 118 10.11 -7.39 19.51
C LEU A 118 10.43 -8.87 19.39
N PRO A 119 9.74 -9.77 20.11
CA PRO A 119 9.96 -11.20 19.97
C PRO A 119 9.77 -11.63 18.51
N GLU A 120 10.76 -12.31 17.92
CA GLU A 120 10.69 -12.70 16.50
C GLU A 120 9.43 -13.50 16.19
N ASP A 121 9.02 -14.40 17.08
CA ASP A 121 7.81 -15.22 16.93
C ASP A 121 6.50 -14.43 16.95
N SER A 122 6.55 -13.18 17.45
CA SER A 122 5.38 -12.28 17.51
C SER A 122 5.22 -11.42 16.25
N LEU A 123 6.18 -11.46 15.32
CA LEU A 123 6.12 -10.64 14.12
C LEU A 123 4.93 -11.08 13.23
N PRO A 124 4.08 -10.14 12.80
CA PRO A 124 2.85 -10.43 12.08
C PRO A 124 3.10 -10.69 10.58
N THR A 125 4.08 -11.55 10.26
CA THR A 125 4.52 -11.86 8.89
C THR A 125 3.36 -12.32 8.02
N THR A 126 2.55 -13.26 8.51
CA THR A 126 1.39 -13.79 7.78
C THR A 126 0.35 -12.69 7.49
N GLU A 127 0.16 -11.73 8.39
CA GLU A 127 -0.77 -10.61 8.17
C GLU A 127 -0.27 -9.71 7.04
N VAL A 128 1.02 -9.38 7.02
CA VAL A 128 1.64 -8.61 5.93
C VAL A 128 1.53 -9.35 4.61
N GLN A 129 1.79 -10.66 4.61
CA GLN A 129 1.74 -11.49 3.41
C GLN A 129 0.32 -11.58 2.81
N ARG A 130 -0.70 -11.70 3.67
CA ARG A 130 -2.11 -11.69 3.24
C ARG A 130 -2.49 -10.36 2.63
N LEU A 131 -2.07 -9.25 3.25
CA LEU A 131 -2.35 -7.91 2.73
C LEU A 131 -1.67 -7.69 1.39
N PHE A 132 -0.42 -8.13 1.25
CA PHE A 132 0.29 -8.11 -0.02
C PHE A 132 -0.45 -8.89 -1.12
N ASP A 133 -0.82 -10.15 -0.86
CA ASP A 133 -1.50 -10.99 -1.86
C ASP A 133 -2.83 -10.39 -2.31
N LYS A 134 -3.63 -9.91 -1.34
CA LYS A 134 -4.92 -9.27 -1.62
C LYS A 134 -4.75 -8.08 -2.56
N TYR A 135 -3.87 -7.13 -2.22
CA TYR A 135 -3.73 -5.90 -2.99
C TYR A 135 -3.04 -6.10 -4.33
N LEU A 136 -2.07 -7.02 -4.42
CA LEU A 136 -1.49 -7.38 -5.70
C LEU A 136 -2.54 -8.00 -6.62
N ARG A 137 -3.31 -8.97 -6.11
CA ARG A 137 -4.37 -9.64 -6.86
C ARG A 137 -5.45 -8.66 -7.33
N ASN A 138 -5.91 -7.79 -6.43
CA ASN A 138 -6.95 -6.81 -6.76
C ASN A 138 -6.44 -5.78 -7.77
N HIS A 139 -5.18 -5.34 -7.66
CA HIS A 139 -4.56 -4.48 -8.67
C HIS A 139 -4.51 -5.15 -10.06
N LEU A 140 -4.07 -6.41 -10.13
CA LEU A 140 -4.02 -7.17 -11.38
C LEU A 140 -5.40 -7.39 -11.99
N ARG A 141 -6.44 -7.58 -11.17
CA ARG A 141 -7.84 -7.73 -11.62
C ARG A 141 -8.46 -6.43 -12.09
N HIS A 142 -8.15 -5.32 -11.42
CA HIS A 142 -8.65 -4.00 -11.77
C HIS A 142 -8.08 -3.52 -13.12
N GLY A 143 -6.96 -4.06 -13.58
CA GLY A 143 -6.45 -3.86 -14.95
C GLY A 143 -5.87 -2.46 -15.22
N ALA A 144 -5.52 -1.71 -14.16
CA ALA A 144 -4.93 -0.37 -14.24
C ALA A 144 -3.38 -0.40 -14.30
#